data_AF-A0A926B3G2-F1
#
_entry.id   AF-A0A926B3G2-F1
#
_cell.length_a   1.000
_cell.length_b   1.000
_cell.length_c   1.000
_cell.angle_alpha   90.00
_cell.angle_beta   90.00
_cell.angle_gamma   90.00
#
_symmetry.space_group_name_H-M   'P 1'
#
loop_
_entity.id
_entity.type
_entity.pdbx_description
1 polymer ?
#
loop_
_entity_poly.entity_id
_entity_poly.type
_entity_poly.pdbx_seq_one_letter_code
_entity_poly.pdbx_strand_id
1 'polypeptide(L)' 'MSSTPHLLIVEARFYAHIADALLDGAKAALDAAGASYDVVTVPGALEVPAAIGFALSGGDAGGKD' A
#
# COMPACT_ATOMS: atom_id res chain seq x y z
N MET A 1 -7.40 22.62 -3.91
CA MET A 1 -6.76 22.18 -2.66
C MET A 1 -6.01 20.91 -3.00
N SER A 2 -4.68 20.86 -2.81
CA SER A 2 -3.98 19.57 -2.96
C SER A 2 -4.35 18.77 -1.73
N SER A 3 -5.27 17.82 -1.88
CA SER A 3 -5.53 16.83 -0.83
C SER A 3 -4.22 16.12 -0.54
N THR A 4 -3.85 16.01 0.73
CA THR A 4 -2.77 15.12 1.14
C THR A 4 -3.15 13.70 0.70
N PRO A 5 -2.34 13.02 -0.14
CA PRO A 5 -2.74 11.73 -0.67
C PRO A 5 -2.73 10.65 0.42
N HIS A 6 -3.72 9.77 0.37
CA HIS A 6 -3.75 8.51 1.13
C HIS A 6 -3.44 7.35 0.18
N LEU A 7 -2.47 6.50 0.53
CA LEU A 7 -1.98 5.42 -0.33
C LEU A 7 -2.22 4.04 0.27
N LEU A 8 -2.40 3.04 -0.59
CA LEU A 8 -2.38 1.63 -0.20
C LEU A 8 -1.05 1.00 -0.61
N ILE A 9 -0.32 0.44 0.35
CA ILE A 9 0.84 -0.41 0.11
C ILE A 9 0.39 -1.87 0.17
N VAL A 10 0.57 -2.61 -0.93
CA VAL A 10 0.32 -4.05 -0.98
C VAL A 10 1.65 -4.77 -1.08
N GLU A 11 1.97 -5.63 -0.12
CA GLU A 11 3.23 -6.37 -0.09
C GLU A 11 3.04 -7.89 0.00
N ALA A 12 3.96 -8.62 -0.64
CA ALA A 12 4.10 -10.06 -0.52
C ALA A 12 5.44 -10.40 0.14
N ARG A 13 5.40 -11.14 1.24
CA ARG A 13 6.57 -11.34 2.11
C ARG A 13 7.30 -12.66 1.87
N PHE A 14 7.65 -12.98 0.61
CA PHE A 14 8.40 -14.20 0.30
C PHE A 14 9.85 -14.13 0.81
N TYR A 15 10.50 -12.96 0.70
CA TYR A 15 11.83 -12.69 1.27
C TYR A 15 11.72 -11.61 2.33
N ALA A 16 11.61 -12.01 3.61
CA ALA A 16 11.32 -11.10 4.71
C ALA A 16 12.25 -9.87 4.75
N HIS A 17 13.57 -10.08 4.73
CA HIS A 17 14.55 -8.98 4.83
C HIS A 17 14.50 -8.00 3.64
N ILE A 18 14.18 -8.49 2.43
CA ILE A 18 14.02 -7.62 1.26
C ILE A 18 12.72 -6.84 1.37
N ALA A 19 11.63 -7.52 1.75
CA ALA A 19 10.32 -6.90 1.94
C ALA A 19 10.37 -5.80 3.01
N ASP A 20 11.05 -6.05 4.14
CA ASP A 20 11.24 -5.07 5.21
C ASP A 20 11.98 -3.82 4.69
N ALA A 21 13.10 -4.01 3.98
CA ALA A 21 13.86 -2.88 3.43
C ALA A 21 13.05 -2.07 2.39
N LEU A 22 12.25 -2.74 1.55
CA LEU A 22 11.38 -2.07 0.58
C LEU A 22 10.24 -1.31 1.26
N LEU A 23 9.61 -1.91 2.27
CA LEU A 23 8.52 -1.30 3.03
C LEU A 23 9.03 -0.08 3.80
N ASP A 24 10.17 -0.19 4.49
CA ASP A 24 10.76 0.92 5.25
C ASP A 24 11.12 2.09 4.33
N GLY A 25 11.71 1.82 3.16
CA GLY A 25 12.01 2.85 2.16
C GLY A 25 10.76 3.54 1.62
N ALA A 26 9.70 2.77 1.33
CA ALA A 26 8.43 3.32 0.88
C ALA A 26 7.78 4.21 1.95
N LYS A 27 7.70 3.74 3.20
CA LYS A 27 7.17 4.50 4.33
C LYS A 27 7.92 5.81 4.55
N ALA A 28 9.25 5.76 4.57
CA ALA A 28 10.08 6.95 4.75
C ALA A 28 9.83 8.02 3.66
N ALA A 29 9.64 7.60 2.40
CA ALA A 29 9.34 8.50 1.31
C ALA A 29 7.93 9.14 1.45
N LEU A 30 6.93 8.37 1.87
CA LEU A 30 5.57 8.87 2.10
C LEU A 30 5.49 9.80 3.30
N ASP A 31 6.17 9.47 4.40
CA ASP A 31 6.27 10.30 5.60
C ASP A 31 6.91 11.65 5.28
N ALA A 32 8.00 11.66 4.48
CA ALA A 32 8.66 12.88 4.02
C ALA A 32 7.76 13.74 3.12
N ALA A 33 6.83 13.13 2.39
CA ALA A 33 5.81 13.82 1.58
C ALA A 33 4.59 14.26 2.41
N GLY A 34 4.51 13.89 3.70
CA GLY A 34 3.35 14.12 4.56
C GLY A 34 2.12 13.31 4.17
N ALA A 35 2.27 12.25 3.37
CA ALA A 35 1.19 11.38 2.92
C ALA A 35 0.82 10.35 3.98
N SER A 36 -0.43 9.92 4.00
CA SER A 36 -0.89 8.80 4.85
C SER A 36 -0.95 7.51 4.04
N TYR A 37 -0.91 6.36 4.71
CA TYR A 37 -1.01 5.07 4.04
C TYR A 37 -1.52 3.94 4.93
N ASP A 38 -2.12 2.93 4.28
CA ASP A 38 -2.42 1.62 4.84
C ASP A 38 -1.50 0.55 4.24
N VAL A 39 -1.24 -0.52 4.98
CA VAL A 39 -0.42 -1.66 4.51
C VAL A 39 -1.26 -2.94 4.54
N VAL A 40 -1.32 -3.63 3.39
CA VAL A 40 -1.94 -4.94 3.24
C VAL A 40 -0.88 -5.97 2.85
N THR A 41 -0.73 -6.99 3.68
CA THR A 41 0.13 -8.12 3.40
C THR A 41 -0.67 -9.24 2.74
N VAL A 42 -0.17 -9.77 1.63
CA VAL A 42 -0.75 -10.92 0.92
C VAL A 42 0.19 -12.15 0.98
N PRO A 43 -0.32 -13.39 0.75
CA PRO A 43 0.49 -14.60 0.82
C PRO A 43 1.66 -14.64 -0.17
N GLY A 44 1.49 -14.10 -1.38
CA GLY A 44 2.48 -14.12 -2.44
C GLY A 44 2.27 -13.01 -3.46
N ALA A 45 3.20 -12.91 -4.41
CA ALA A 45 3.18 -11.86 -5.43
C ALA A 45 1.99 -12.01 -6.40
N LEU A 46 1.47 -13.23 -6.58
CA LEU A 46 0.35 -13.51 -7.47
C LEU A 46 -0.97 -12.95 -6.93
N GLU A 47 -1.07 -12.72 -5.63
CA GLU A 47 -2.26 -12.16 -4.98
C GLU A 47 -2.29 -10.62 -5.02
N VAL A 48 -1.17 -9.96 -5.33
CA VAL A 48 -1.07 -8.48 -5.37
C VAL A 48 -2.07 -7.85 -6.36
N PRO A 49 -2.22 -8.33 -7.62
CA PRO A 49 -3.20 -7.76 -8.54
C PRO A 49 -4.64 -7.87 -8.06
N ALA A 50 -4.99 -8.99 -7.39
CA ALA A 50 -6.33 -9.20 -6.86
C ALA A 50 -6.61 -8.24 -5.68
N ALA A 51 -5.66 -8.07 -4.77
CA ALA A 51 -5.77 -7.12 -3.66
C ALA A 51 -5.96 -5.68 -4.15
N ILE A 52 -5.23 -5.26 -5.19
CA ILE A 52 -5.41 -3.95 -5.83
C ILE A 52 -6.81 -3.83 -6.44
N GLY A 53 -7.28 -4.86 -7.15
CA GLY A 53 -8.63 -4.88 -7.73
C GLY A 53 -9.74 -4.72 -6.69
N PHE A 54 -9.60 -5.37 -5.53
CA PHE A 54 -10.54 -5.21 -4.42
C PHE A 54 -10.48 -3.81 -3.80
N ALA A 55 -9.28 -3.23 -3.66
CA ALA A 55 -9.12 -1.88 -3.15
C ALA A 55 -9.79 -0.83 -4.07
N LEU A 56 -9.60 -0.95 -5.39
CA LEU A 56 -10.26 -0.08 -6.36
C LEU A 56 -11.79 -0.22 -6.30
N SER A 57 -12.29 -1.46 -6.26
CA SER A 57 -13.72 -1.73 -6.14
C SER A 57 -14.32 -1.15 -4.85
N GLY A 58 -13.57 -1.16 -3.75
CA GLY A 58 -13.95 -0.54 -2.49
C GLY A 58 -13.89 1.00 -2.53
N GLY A 59 -12.90 1.57 -3.23
CA GLY A 59 -12.78 3.01 -3.47
C GLY A 59 -14.01 3.57 -4.19
N ASP A 60 -14.45 2.88 -5.25
CA ASP A 60 -15.68 3.23 -5.99
C ASP A 60 -16.95 3.18 -5.12
N ALA A 61 -16.91 2.43 -4.00
CA ALA A 61 -18.01 2.31 -3.03
C ALA A 61 -17.89 3.27 -1.84
N GLY A 62 -16.99 4.27 -1.89
CA GLY A 62 -16.78 5.26 -0.82
C GLY A 62 -15.70 4.86 0.18
N GLY A 63 -14.55 4.39 -0.33
CA GLY A 63 -13.38 4.01 0.47
C GLY A 63 -12.86 5.11 1.40
N LYS A 64 -11.90 4.76 2.28
CA LYS A 64 -11.34 5.72 3.26
C LYS A 64 -10.59 6.86 2.55
N ASP A 65 -10.92 8.09 2.96
CA ASP A 65 -10.22 9.34 2.58
C ASP A 65 -8.84 9.46 3.23
#